data_AF-A0AAD0YMJ7-F1
#
_entry.id   AF-A0AAD0YMJ7-F1
#
_cell.length_a   1.000
_cell.length_b   1.000
_cell.length_c   1.000
_cell.angle_alpha   90.00
_cell.angle_beta   90.00
_cell.angle_gamma   90.00
#
_symmetry.space_group_name_H-M   'P 1'
#
loop_
_entity.id
_entity.type
_entity.pdbx_description
1 polymer ?
#
loop_
_entity_poly.entity_id
_entity_poly.type
_entity_poly.pdbx_seq_one_letter_code
_entity_poly.pdbx_strand_id
1 'polypeptide(L)'
;MKKKIILTAVVLCSTLLLVYGQVGIGTVTPRGALDINKPTTNTFGLVLPTNSDTDNIVNPQGGNVALATMMYDSTQDCIKVYRSNGWSRCLSDKINRPETVRFAYWSTFAIGSSGLTTFNSQLNNINNYSVSGTYKNVSGFQFTNITSTLANATVEDLLTNYDIICTGFSNMSAADAAKIKSYVDRGGVAIILLDNNIGTALLQAFGGTGNVTTGGLAGNSTTSNINNGVFGDARNVALTGAASAGRVQISQLPTGSKLLANEATNNAGAWITGAGGRAVFFWDEGVFRSSDVAGTVIDTPQEKFLHNVIAYTLDRVGL
;
A
#
# COMPACT_ATOMS: atom_id res chain seq x y z
N MET A 1 10.07 -7.82 78.99
CA MET A 1 9.78 -6.65 78.13
C MET A 1 10.73 -6.47 76.93
N LYS A 2 12.05 -6.73 77.04
CA LYS A 2 13.02 -6.53 75.94
C LYS A 2 12.74 -7.32 74.63
N LYS A 3 12.22 -8.56 74.70
CA LYS A 3 11.90 -9.36 73.49
C LYS A 3 10.72 -8.82 72.67
N LYS A 4 9.76 -8.11 73.29
CA LYS A 4 8.61 -7.56 72.56
C LYS A 4 8.99 -6.34 71.72
N ILE A 5 9.94 -5.53 72.20
CA ILE A 5 10.41 -4.31 71.50
C ILE A 5 11.19 -4.66 70.22
N ILE A 6 11.96 -5.75 70.24
CA ILE A 6 12.72 -6.22 69.06
C ILE A 6 11.76 -6.71 67.97
N LEU A 7 10.68 -7.40 68.34
CA LEU A 7 9.68 -7.88 67.37
C LEU A 7 8.93 -6.73 66.70
N THR A 8 8.58 -5.67 67.44
CA THR A 8 7.93 -4.47 66.86
C THR A 8 8.86 -3.70 65.93
N ALA A 9 10.14 -3.60 66.26
CA ALA A 9 11.13 -2.92 65.40
C ALA A 9 11.40 -3.68 64.09
N VAL A 10 11.42 -5.02 64.12
CA VAL A 10 11.61 -5.84 62.91
C VAL A 10 10.37 -5.77 62.00
N VAL A 11 9.16 -5.80 62.55
CA VAL A 11 7.92 -5.65 61.77
C VAL A 11 7.83 -4.26 61.11
N LEU A 12 8.23 -3.19 61.82
CA LEU A 12 8.23 -1.83 61.28
C LEU A 12 9.28 -1.62 60.17
N CYS A 13 10.39 -2.36 60.22
CA CYS A 13 11.46 -2.31 59.21
C CYS A 13 11.11 -3.14 57.96
N SER A 14 10.35 -4.23 58.09
CA SER A 14 9.84 -5.02 56.96
C SER A 14 8.68 -4.36 56.19
N THR A 15 8.08 -3.30 56.75
CA THR A 15 7.11 -2.44 56.06
C THR A 15 7.76 -1.19 55.46
N LEU A 16 9.08 -1.22 55.20
CA LEU A 16 9.71 -0.29 54.25
C LEU A 16 9.03 -0.49 52.89
N LEU A 17 7.96 0.27 52.71
CA LEU A 17 7.14 0.34 51.52
C LEU A 17 8.06 0.50 50.32
N LEU A 18 8.01 -0.45 49.39
CA LEU A 18 8.57 -0.28 48.05
C LEU A 18 7.79 0.86 47.40
N VAL A 19 8.28 2.09 47.57
CA VAL A 19 7.70 3.26 46.92
C VAL A 19 8.17 3.23 45.48
N TYR A 20 7.39 2.58 44.61
CA TYR A 20 7.58 2.71 43.18
C TYR A 20 7.28 4.17 42.81
N GLY A 21 8.33 4.94 42.50
CA GLY A 21 8.21 6.33 42.07
C GLY A 21 7.60 6.41 40.68
N GLN A 22 6.29 6.28 40.56
CA GLN A 22 5.58 6.72 39.37
C GLN A 22 5.55 8.25 39.40
N VAL A 23 6.01 8.88 38.31
CA VAL A 23 6.08 10.34 38.22
C VAL A 23 4.82 10.83 37.50
N GLY A 24 3.82 11.21 38.29
CA GLY A 24 2.68 11.99 37.79
C GLY A 24 3.01 13.48 37.84
N ILE A 25 2.98 14.18 36.71
CA ILE A 25 3.06 15.65 36.68
C ILE A 25 1.66 16.18 36.40
N GLY A 26 1.02 16.76 37.41
CA GLY A 26 -0.34 17.30 37.31
C GLY A 26 -1.47 16.31 37.65
N THR A 27 -1.15 15.09 38.08
CA THR A 27 -2.10 14.07 38.55
C THR A 27 -1.57 13.37 39.80
N VAL A 28 -2.45 13.06 40.76
CA VAL A 28 -2.13 12.29 41.98
C VAL A 28 -2.34 10.78 41.79
N THR A 29 -2.91 10.37 40.66
CA THR A 29 -3.14 8.96 40.29
C THR A 29 -2.63 8.74 38.87
N PRO A 30 -1.31 8.63 38.67
CA PRO A 30 -0.74 8.44 37.35
C PRO A 30 -1.19 7.10 36.75
N ARG A 31 -1.59 7.09 35.48
CA ARG A 31 -2.02 5.90 34.74
C ARG A 31 -0.86 5.05 34.22
N GLY A 32 0.37 5.51 34.41
CA GLY A 32 1.59 4.84 33.97
C GLY A 32 2.81 5.35 34.73
N ALA A 33 4.00 4.88 34.36
CA ALA A 33 5.25 5.30 35.01
C ALA A 33 5.54 6.81 34.86
N LEU A 34 5.08 7.40 33.76
CA LEU A 34 5.06 8.84 33.50
C LEU A 34 3.66 9.21 33.00
N ASP A 35 2.94 10.03 33.75
CA ASP A 35 1.61 10.54 33.36
C ASP A 35 1.62 12.07 33.41
N ILE A 36 1.65 12.70 32.24
CA ILE A 36 1.65 14.16 32.06
C ILE A 36 0.24 14.58 31.63
N ASN A 37 -0.67 14.63 32.60
CA ASN A 37 -2.06 15.01 32.36
C ASN A 37 -2.60 15.85 33.52
N LYS A 38 -3.43 16.85 33.20
CA LYS A 38 -4.24 17.61 34.16
C LYS A 38 -5.69 17.08 34.17
N PRO A 39 -6.41 17.15 35.30
CA PRO A 39 -7.75 16.55 35.42
C PRO A 39 -8.84 17.21 34.57
N THR A 40 -8.67 18.47 34.15
CA THR A 40 -9.75 19.28 33.54
C THR A 40 -9.43 19.74 32.12
N THR A 41 -8.23 20.26 31.85
CA THR A 41 -7.77 20.67 30.52
C THR A 41 -6.25 20.55 30.37
N ASN A 42 -5.80 19.94 29.27
CA ASN A 42 -4.40 19.92 28.85
C ASN A 42 -4.20 20.97 27.76
N THR A 43 -3.57 22.10 28.08
CA THR A 43 -3.29 23.18 27.12
C THR A 43 -1.85 23.20 26.63
N PHE A 44 -1.02 22.24 27.06
CA PHE A 44 0.40 22.13 26.73
C PHE A 44 0.71 20.72 26.24
N GLY A 45 1.51 20.61 25.17
CA GLY A 45 1.93 19.33 24.60
C GLY A 45 3.26 18.81 25.16
N LEU A 46 3.60 17.56 24.84
CA LEU A 46 4.93 17.01 25.04
C LEU A 46 5.82 17.42 23.87
N VAL A 47 6.88 18.18 24.13
CA VAL A 47 7.91 18.50 23.14
C VAL A 47 9.02 17.46 23.25
N LEU A 48 9.26 16.71 22.18
CA LEU A 48 10.34 15.73 22.11
C LEU A 48 11.68 16.41 21.76
N PRO A 49 12.82 15.76 22.04
CA PRO A 49 14.10 16.21 21.50
C PRO A 49 14.03 16.30 19.97
N THR A 50 14.26 17.51 19.45
CA THR A 50 14.21 17.80 18.02
C THR A 50 15.61 17.71 17.41
N ASN A 51 15.74 16.98 16.32
CA ASN A 51 16.98 16.92 15.56
C ASN A 51 16.71 16.66 14.07
N SER A 52 17.61 17.09 13.19
CA SER A 52 17.50 16.89 11.73
C SER A 52 17.99 15.52 11.27
N ASP A 53 18.75 14.81 12.12
CA ASP A 53 19.32 13.49 11.84
C ASP A 53 19.27 12.63 13.11
N THR A 54 18.97 11.34 12.93
CA THR A 54 19.00 10.33 13.98
C THR A 54 20.39 10.05 14.52
N ASP A 55 21.45 10.32 13.75
CA ASP A 55 22.84 10.10 14.15
C ASP A 55 23.32 11.11 15.21
N ASN A 56 22.59 12.22 15.37
CA ASN A 56 22.87 13.22 16.41
C ASN A 56 22.32 12.82 17.78
N ILE A 57 21.51 11.76 17.86
CA ILE A 57 20.99 11.25 19.14
C ILE A 57 22.00 10.28 19.73
N VAL A 58 22.59 10.67 20.85
CA VAL A 58 23.63 9.87 21.55
C VAL A 58 23.11 9.26 22.85
N ASN A 59 23.62 8.09 23.21
CA ASN A 59 23.40 7.52 24.54
C ASN A 59 24.41 8.15 25.52
N PRO A 60 23.97 8.87 26.56
CA PRO A 60 24.87 9.49 27.54
C PRO A 60 25.67 8.48 28.36
N GLN A 61 25.24 7.21 28.43
CA GLN A 61 25.98 6.12 29.08
C GLN A 61 26.99 5.45 28.14
N GLY A 62 27.13 5.93 26.90
CA GLY A 62 27.94 5.30 25.86
C GLY A 62 27.22 4.13 25.17
N GLY A 63 27.78 3.68 24.03
CA GLY A 63 27.21 2.60 23.23
C GLY A 63 26.01 3.02 22.35
N ASN A 64 25.18 2.05 21.99
CA ASN A 64 24.00 2.29 21.14
C ASN A 64 22.94 3.13 21.88
N VAL A 65 22.13 3.86 21.11
CA VAL A 65 20.93 4.55 21.62
C VAL A 65 20.05 3.56 22.40
N ALA A 66 19.44 4.01 23.49
CA ALA A 66 18.58 3.16 24.29
C ALA A 66 17.32 2.74 23.51
N LEU A 67 16.85 1.52 23.71
CA LEU A 67 15.59 1.06 23.11
C LEU A 67 14.42 1.94 23.57
N ALA A 68 13.49 2.18 22.65
CA ALA A 68 12.32 3.04 22.83
C ALA A 68 12.63 4.54 23.02
N THR A 69 13.85 5.01 22.74
CA THR A 69 14.11 6.46 22.61
C THR A 69 13.23 7.07 21.53
N MET A 70 12.58 8.19 21.83
CA MET A 70 11.76 8.98 20.91
C MET A 70 12.44 10.30 20.57
N MET A 71 12.35 10.72 19.31
CA MET A 71 12.77 12.05 18.86
C MET A 71 11.76 12.62 17.86
N TYR A 72 11.80 13.93 17.66
CA TYR A 72 11.15 14.59 16.53
C TYR A 72 12.22 14.93 15.47
N ASP A 73 12.03 14.40 14.26
CA ASP A 73 12.86 14.68 13.10
C ASP A 73 12.40 15.98 12.44
N SER A 74 13.20 17.04 12.53
CA SER A 74 12.85 18.35 11.97
C SER A 74 12.94 18.42 10.45
N THR A 75 13.67 17.49 9.81
CA THR A 75 13.78 17.42 8.35
C THR A 75 12.53 16.75 7.76
N GLN A 76 12.02 15.73 8.44
CA GLN A 76 10.84 14.96 8.01
C GLN A 76 9.52 15.39 8.68
N ASP A 77 9.58 16.38 9.60
CA ASP A 77 8.43 16.88 10.36
C ASP A 77 7.64 15.77 11.06
N CYS A 78 8.34 14.86 11.75
CA CYS A 78 7.70 13.65 12.30
C CYS A 78 8.38 13.06 13.52
N ILE A 79 7.68 12.18 14.25
CA ILE A 79 8.24 11.47 15.42
C ILE A 79 8.92 10.17 14.98
N LYS A 80 10.11 9.84 15.50
CA LYS A 80 10.81 8.55 15.31
C LYS A 80 11.06 7.84 16.65
N VAL A 81 11.11 6.50 16.62
CA VAL A 81 11.44 5.63 17.78
C VAL A 81 12.62 4.72 17.46
N TYR A 82 13.58 4.61 18.38
CA TYR A 82 14.67 3.64 18.30
C TYR A 82 14.21 2.24 18.76
N ARG A 83 14.49 1.22 17.94
CA ARG A 83 14.10 -0.18 18.13
C ARG A 83 15.34 -1.09 18.14
N SER A 84 15.13 -2.39 18.38
CA SER A 84 16.21 -3.39 18.42
C SER A 84 16.99 -3.51 17.11
N ASN A 85 16.43 -3.02 16.00
CA ASN A 85 17.03 -3.02 14.67
C ASN A 85 17.33 -1.61 14.12
N GLY A 86 17.37 -0.58 14.99
CA GLY A 86 17.65 0.81 14.60
C GLY A 86 16.43 1.73 14.70
N TRP A 87 16.54 2.93 14.11
CA TRP A 87 15.48 3.94 14.11
C TRP A 87 14.29 3.53 13.24
N SER A 88 13.08 3.83 13.71
CA SER A 88 11.86 3.70 12.90
C SER A 88 11.79 4.78 11.82
N ARG A 89 10.93 4.55 10.82
CA ARG A 89 10.33 5.63 10.03
C ARG A 89 9.44 6.53 10.92
N CYS A 90 8.84 7.54 10.33
CA CYS A 90 7.88 8.43 10.99
C CYS A 90 6.73 7.63 11.63
N LEU A 91 6.50 7.85 12.93
CA LEU A 91 5.42 7.20 13.69
C LEU A 91 4.05 7.79 13.36
N SER A 92 3.99 9.01 12.79
CA SER A 92 2.74 9.66 12.39
C SER A 92 2.29 9.35 10.97
N ASP A 93 2.86 8.33 10.31
CA ASP A 93 2.45 7.92 8.95
C ASP A 93 1.01 7.35 8.88
N LYS A 94 0.23 7.47 9.95
CA LYS A 94 -1.23 7.33 9.92
C LYS A 94 -1.88 8.30 10.90
N ILE A 95 -2.03 9.58 10.55
CA ILE A 95 -3.31 10.35 10.40
C ILE A 95 -2.97 11.71 9.77
N ASN A 96 -2.50 11.72 8.52
CA ASN A 96 -2.93 12.78 7.60
C ASN A 96 -3.82 12.08 6.57
N ARG A 97 -4.98 12.68 6.33
CA ARG A 97 -6.05 12.18 5.48
C ARG A 97 -5.50 11.73 4.12
N PRO A 98 -6.15 10.77 3.46
CA PRO A 98 -5.49 10.06 2.38
C PRO A 98 -5.08 11.01 1.27
N GLU A 99 -3.82 10.89 0.85
CA GLU A 99 -3.28 11.56 -0.31
C GLU A 99 -4.18 11.29 -1.52
N THR A 100 -4.32 12.30 -2.39
CA THR A 100 -4.83 12.04 -3.74
C THR A 100 -3.83 11.12 -4.41
N VAL A 101 -4.25 9.92 -4.81
CA VAL A 101 -3.33 8.94 -5.39
C VAL A 101 -2.78 9.49 -6.70
N ARG A 102 -1.46 9.60 -6.80
CA ARG A 102 -0.76 10.08 -8.00
C ARG A 102 -0.63 8.91 -8.96
N PHE A 103 -1.57 8.85 -9.89
CA PHE A 103 -1.79 7.71 -10.76
C PHE A 103 -1.28 8.04 -12.17
N ALA A 104 -0.12 7.51 -12.54
CA ALA A 104 0.37 7.67 -13.90
C ALA A 104 -0.26 6.64 -14.84
N TYR A 105 -0.45 7.03 -16.09
CA TYR A 105 -0.87 6.10 -17.14
C TYR A 105 -0.02 6.23 -18.39
N TRP A 106 0.23 5.08 -19.02
CA TRP A 106 1.01 4.96 -20.24
C TRP A 106 0.19 4.22 -21.30
N SER A 107 0.05 4.83 -22.49
CA SER A 107 -0.83 4.40 -23.60
C SER A 107 -2.31 4.84 -23.49
N THR A 108 -3.05 4.63 -24.58
CA THR A 108 -4.42 5.11 -24.81
C THR A 108 -5.49 4.28 -24.13
N PHE A 109 -5.23 3.01 -23.79
CA PHE A 109 -6.13 2.16 -23.02
C PHE A 109 -5.43 1.69 -21.74
N ALA A 110 -5.30 2.63 -20.80
CA ALA A 110 -4.77 2.43 -19.47
C ALA A 110 -5.70 3.13 -18.47
N ILE A 111 -5.74 2.68 -17.22
CA ILE A 111 -6.57 3.33 -16.19
C ILE A 111 -6.13 4.78 -16.05
N GLY A 112 -7.07 5.73 -16.10
CA GLY A 112 -6.81 7.17 -16.16
C GLY A 112 -6.83 7.78 -17.57
N SER A 113 -6.73 6.97 -18.63
CA SER A 113 -6.80 7.46 -20.02
C SER A 113 -8.24 7.65 -20.51
N SER A 114 -8.43 8.38 -21.60
CA SER A 114 -9.73 8.51 -22.27
C SER A 114 -10.23 7.20 -22.91
N GLY A 115 -9.44 6.13 -22.95
CA GLY A 115 -9.87 4.83 -23.46
C GLY A 115 -10.73 4.02 -22.48
N LEU A 116 -10.68 4.35 -21.18
CA LEU A 116 -11.40 3.66 -20.09
C LEU A 116 -12.33 4.62 -19.33
N THR A 117 -13.08 5.46 -20.05
CA THR A 117 -13.89 6.55 -19.46
C THR A 117 -14.86 6.09 -18.38
N THR A 118 -15.60 5.01 -18.61
CA THR A 118 -16.58 4.49 -17.64
C THR A 118 -15.91 4.04 -16.35
N PHE A 119 -14.87 3.22 -16.46
CA PHE A 119 -14.11 2.76 -15.28
C PHE A 119 -13.48 3.93 -14.52
N ASN A 120 -12.93 4.92 -15.24
CA ASN A 120 -12.40 6.13 -14.61
C ASN A 120 -13.49 6.94 -13.91
N SER A 121 -14.73 6.93 -14.39
CA SER A 121 -15.85 7.60 -13.72
C SER A 121 -16.22 6.90 -12.40
N GLN A 122 -16.07 5.58 -12.32
CA GLN A 122 -16.25 4.80 -11.08
C GLN A 122 -15.13 5.11 -10.07
N LEU A 123 -13.89 5.27 -10.55
CA LEU A 123 -12.76 5.71 -9.71
C LEU A 123 -12.93 7.13 -9.15
N ASN A 124 -13.46 8.05 -9.97
CA ASN A 124 -13.70 9.44 -9.55
C ASN A 124 -15.00 9.63 -8.77
N ASN A 125 -15.83 8.59 -8.61
CA ASN A 125 -17.06 8.69 -7.84
C ASN A 125 -16.75 8.67 -6.33
N ILE A 126 -17.09 9.77 -5.65
CA ILE A 126 -16.86 9.96 -4.21
C ILE A 126 -17.55 8.90 -3.34
N ASN A 127 -18.63 8.27 -3.82
CA ASN A 127 -19.31 7.20 -3.10
C ASN A 127 -18.51 5.89 -3.15
N ASN A 128 -17.63 5.71 -4.15
CA ASN A 128 -16.76 4.54 -4.27
C ASN A 128 -15.42 4.79 -3.58
N TYR A 129 -14.79 5.93 -3.87
CA TYR A 129 -13.44 6.29 -3.44
C TYR A 129 -13.43 7.68 -2.80
N SER A 130 -13.54 7.72 -1.49
CA SER A 130 -13.31 8.91 -0.68
C SER A 130 -13.26 8.52 0.79
N VAL A 131 -12.97 9.48 1.67
CA VAL A 131 -13.06 9.29 3.13
C VAL A 131 -14.45 8.82 3.61
N SER A 132 -15.49 9.04 2.82
CA SER A 132 -16.88 8.63 3.10
C SER A 132 -17.37 7.54 2.15
N GLY A 133 -16.56 7.12 1.17
CA GLY A 133 -16.94 6.13 0.16
C GLY A 133 -16.83 4.70 0.67
N THR A 134 -17.06 3.74 -0.22
CA THR A 134 -16.88 2.31 0.05
C THR A 134 -15.42 1.99 0.40
N TYR A 135 -14.47 2.42 -0.44
CA TYR A 135 -13.05 2.34 -0.14
C TYR A 135 -12.55 3.67 0.44
N LYS A 136 -12.13 3.63 1.71
CA LYS A 136 -11.91 4.83 2.55
C LYS A 136 -10.46 5.26 2.71
N ASN A 137 -9.52 4.49 2.14
CA ASN A 137 -8.09 4.74 2.33
C ASN A 137 -7.51 5.71 1.28
N VAL A 138 -8.34 6.39 0.47
CA VAL A 138 -7.96 7.44 -0.50
C VAL A 138 -8.96 8.59 -0.48
N SER A 139 -8.54 9.78 -0.91
CA SER A 139 -9.44 10.95 -1.07
C SER A 139 -9.84 11.20 -2.52
N GLY A 140 -9.16 10.53 -3.47
CA GLY A 140 -9.39 10.63 -4.91
C GLY A 140 -8.15 10.22 -5.68
N PHE A 141 -8.15 10.51 -6.98
CA PHE A 141 -7.08 10.18 -7.91
C PHE A 141 -6.66 11.41 -8.71
N GLN A 142 -5.35 11.53 -8.97
CA GLN A 142 -4.78 12.46 -9.92
C GLN A 142 -4.15 11.67 -11.04
N PHE A 143 -4.75 11.74 -12.23
CA PHE A 143 -4.27 11.00 -13.40
C PHE A 143 -3.27 11.82 -14.22
N THR A 144 -2.10 11.25 -14.49
CA THR A 144 -1.04 11.89 -15.28
C THR A 144 -0.62 11.02 -16.45
N ASN A 145 -0.70 11.54 -17.67
CA ASN A 145 -0.21 10.85 -18.86
C ASN A 145 1.33 10.90 -18.90
N ILE A 146 1.98 9.74 -18.90
CA ILE A 146 3.43 9.62 -19.01
C ILE A 146 3.90 9.01 -20.33
N THR A 147 3.02 8.86 -21.32
CA THR A 147 3.31 8.18 -22.58
C THR A 147 4.53 8.77 -23.30
N SER A 148 4.67 10.10 -23.32
CA SER A 148 5.79 10.81 -23.95
C SER A 148 6.98 11.08 -23.04
N THR A 149 6.84 10.90 -21.73
CA THR A 149 7.87 11.27 -20.74
C THR A 149 8.56 10.07 -20.13
N LEU A 150 7.93 8.88 -20.12
CA LEU A 150 8.47 7.66 -19.51
C LEU A 150 9.89 7.35 -20.00
N ALA A 151 10.14 7.46 -21.31
CA ALA A 151 11.43 7.12 -21.91
C ALA A 151 12.60 7.91 -21.28
N ASN A 152 12.38 9.18 -20.94
CA ASN A 152 13.39 10.08 -20.39
C ASN A 152 13.38 10.15 -18.85
N ALA A 153 12.35 9.63 -18.19
CA ALA A 153 12.26 9.60 -16.74
C ALA A 153 13.24 8.58 -16.13
N THR A 154 13.86 8.96 -15.02
CA THR A 154 14.59 8.03 -14.15
C THR A 154 13.63 7.30 -13.21
N VAL A 155 14.09 6.21 -12.58
CA VAL A 155 13.27 5.51 -11.57
C VAL A 155 12.99 6.41 -10.35
N GLU A 156 13.92 7.31 -9.99
CA GLU A 156 13.69 8.30 -8.92
C GLU A 156 12.59 9.28 -9.29
N ASP A 157 12.55 9.75 -10.55
CA ASP A 157 11.48 10.63 -11.01
C ASP A 157 10.13 9.92 -10.89
N LEU A 158 10.07 8.63 -11.23
CA LEU A 158 8.83 7.85 -11.13
C LEU A 158 8.37 7.70 -9.66
N LEU A 159 9.28 7.33 -8.75
CA LEU A 159 8.98 7.18 -7.31
C LEU A 159 8.60 8.51 -6.66
N THR A 160 9.25 9.60 -7.08
CA THR A 160 9.00 10.94 -6.54
C THR A 160 7.63 11.46 -6.96
N ASN A 161 7.16 11.13 -8.17
CA ASN A 161 5.97 11.75 -8.75
C ASN A 161 4.71 10.85 -8.74
N TYR A 162 4.85 9.53 -8.61
CA TYR A 162 3.74 8.60 -8.81
C TYR A 162 3.71 7.46 -7.78
N ASP A 163 2.49 7.13 -7.34
CA ASP A 163 2.20 6.04 -6.43
C ASP A 163 1.85 4.74 -7.16
N ILE A 164 1.13 4.89 -8.29
CA ILE A 164 0.72 3.80 -9.17
C ILE A 164 1.04 4.17 -10.61
N ILE A 165 1.55 3.22 -11.38
CA ILE A 165 1.68 3.33 -12.83
C ILE A 165 0.82 2.24 -13.50
N CYS A 166 -0.12 2.65 -14.36
CA CYS A 166 -0.86 1.75 -15.22
C CYS A 166 -0.30 1.76 -16.66
N THR A 167 -0.01 0.60 -17.23
CA THR A 167 0.31 0.45 -18.66
C THR A 167 -0.93 0.08 -19.46
N GLY A 168 -0.84 0.13 -20.79
CA GLY A 168 -1.98 -0.10 -21.67
C GLY A 168 -1.59 -0.63 -23.05
N PHE A 169 -2.54 -0.52 -23.97
CA PHE A 169 -2.53 -1.03 -25.35
C PHE A 169 -1.42 -0.45 -26.26
N SER A 170 -0.15 -0.71 -25.95
CA SER A 170 1.01 -0.41 -26.80
C SER A 170 2.21 -1.26 -26.41
N ASN A 171 3.07 -1.60 -27.37
CA ASN A 171 4.30 -2.33 -27.06
C ASN A 171 5.32 -1.41 -26.38
N MET A 172 5.57 -1.67 -25.11
CA MET A 172 6.62 -1.01 -24.33
C MET A 172 8.00 -1.57 -24.71
N SER A 173 9.01 -0.70 -24.78
CA SER A 173 10.39 -1.12 -25.01
C SER A 173 10.90 -2.00 -23.86
N ALA A 174 11.87 -2.88 -24.11
CA ALA A 174 12.48 -3.68 -23.04
C ALA A 174 13.13 -2.81 -21.94
N ALA A 175 13.71 -1.67 -22.34
CA ALA A 175 14.31 -0.71 -21.40
C ALA A 175 13.26 -0.06 -20.49
N ASP A 176 12.13 0.37 -21.04
CA ASP A 176 11.05 0.95 -20.23
C ASP A 176 10.34 -0.12 -19.37
N ALA A 177 10.19 -1.35 -19.87
CA ALA A 177 9.65 -2.44 -19.06
C ALA A 177 10.55 -2.74 -17.84
N ALA A 178 11.88 -2.76 -18.03
CA ALA A 178 12.84 -2.90 -16.93
C ALA A 178 12.80 -1.70 -15.95
N LYS A 179 12.51 -0.50 -16.45
CA LYS A 179 12.30 0.70 -15.64
C LYS A 179 11.06 0.59 -14.76
N ILE A 180 9.92 0.13 -15.31
CA ILE A 180 8.70 -0.14 -14.53
C ILE A 180 8.95 -1.24 -13.48
N LYS A 181 9.68 -2.29 -13.82
CA LYS A 181 10.11 -3.32 -12.85
C LYS A 181 10.94 -2.74 -11.72
N SER A 182 11.90 -1.88 -12.03
CA SER A 182 12.77 -1.23 -11.04
C SER A 182 11.99 -0.28 -10.13
N TYR A 183 11.01 0.45 -10.68
CA TYR A 183 10.07 1.26 -9.91
C TYR A 183 9.29 0.41 -8.90
N VAL A 184 8.77 -0.75 -9.32
CA VAL A 184 8.04 -1.68 -8.43
C VAL A 184 8.95 -2.30 -7.36
N ASP A 185 10.16 -2.73 -7.73
CA ASP A 185 11.11 -3.32 -6.79
C ASP A 185 11.50 -2.36 -5.66
N ARG A 186 11.34 -1.05 -5.91
CA ARG A 186 11.68 0.03 -4.99
C ARG A 186 10.48 0.64 -4.26
N GLY A 187 9.31 0.02 -4.36
CA GLY A 187 8.13 0.37 -3.56
C GLY A 187 6.97 0.98 -4.35
N GLY A 188 7.17 1.27 -5.64
CA GLY A 188 6.08 1.66 -6.53
C GLY A 188 5.09 0.52 -6.79
N VAL A 189 3.89 0.86 -7.27
CA VAL A 189 2.86 -0.14 -7.63
C VAL A 189 2.56 -0.05 -9.12
N ALA A 190 2.46 -1.21 -9.80
CA ALA A 190 2.16 -1.27 -11.22
C ALA A 190 0.89 -2.06 -11.52
N ILE A 191 0.06 -1.53 -12.40
CA ILE A 191 -1.04 -2.25 -13.05
C ILE A 191 -0.68 -2.41 -14.51
N ILE A 192 -0.57 -3.65 -14.98
CA ILE A 192 -0.07 -3.96 -16.31
C ILE A 192 -1.19 -4.59 -17.11
N LEU A 193 -1.66 -3.84 -18.11
CA LEU A 193 -2.69 -4.30 -19.01
C LEU A 193 -2.01 -4.80 -20.29
N LEU A 194 -2.23 -6.08 -20.60
CA LEU A 194 -1.76 -6.74 -21.81
C LEU A 194 -2.86 -6.68 -22.89
N ASP A 195 -2.47 -7.00 -24.12
CA ASP A 195 -3.43 -7.28 -25.20
C ASP A 195 -2.77 -8.26 -26.20
N ASN A 196 -3.44 -8.53 -27.32
CA ASN A 196 -3.09 -9.42 -28.39
C ASN A 196 -1.70 -9.11 -28.94
N ASN A 197 -0.74 -9.98 -28.59
CA ASN A 197 0.69 -9.83 -28.91
C ASN A 197 1.32 -8.55 -28.34
N ILE A 198 0.78 -8.00 -27.25
CA ILE A 198 1.26 -6.78 -26.58
C ILE A 198 1.66 -7.09 -25.13
N GLY A 199 2.82 -6.58 -24.72
CA GLY A 199 3.28 -6.61 -23.33
C GLY A 199 4.23 -7.75 -22.96
N THR A 200 4.79 -8.47 -23.96
CA THR A 200 5.86 -9.47 -23.75
C THR A 200 7.05 -8.91 -22.97
N ALA A 201 7.49 -7.68 -23.27
CA ALA A 201 8.60 -7.05 -22.54
C ALA A 201 8.29 -6.86 -21.05
N LEU A 202 7.05 -6.49 -20.71
CA LEU A 202 6.60 -6.36 -19.31
C LEU A 202 6.49 -7.74 -18.63
N LEU A 203 5.90 -8.73 -19.29
CA LEU A 203 5.84 -10.10 -18.75
C LEU A 203 7.24 -10.61 -18.39
N GLN A 204 8.21 -10.47 -19.30
CA GLN A 204 9.57 -10.93 -19.12
C GLN A 204 10.33 -10.12 -18.05
N ALA A 205 10.15 -8.80 -18.00
CA ALA A 205 10.77 -7.95 -16.98
C ALA A 205 10.35 -8.34 -15.56
N PHE A 206 9.11 -8.83 -15.39
CA PHE A 206 8.60 -9.33 -14.11
C PHE A 206 8.88 -10.81 -13.85
N GLY A 207 9.73 -11.45 -14.66
CA GLY A 207 10.19 -12.82 -14.48
C GLY A 207 9.30 -13.89 -15.12
N GLY A 208 8.32 -13.48 -15.95
CA GLY A 208 7.52 -14.40 -16.74
C GLY A 208 8.33 -14.94 -17.92
N THR A 209 7.94 -16.10 -18.43
CA THR A 209 8.63 -16.76 -19.56
C THR A 209 7.79 -16.72 -20.84
N GLY A 210 8.44 -16.89 -21.99
CA GLY A 210 7.76 -16.88 -23.29
C GLY A 210 7.20 -15.51 -23.70
N ASN A 211 6.13 -15.53 -24.49
CA ASN A 211 5.53 -14.33 -25.10
C ASN A 211 4.06 -14.21 -24.74
N VAL A 212 3.56 -12.97 -24.74
CA VAL A 212 2.12 -12.71 -24.80
C VAL A 212 1.64 -13.00 -26.22
N THR A 213 0.60 -13.82 -26.35
CA THR A 213 0.02 -14.23 -27.64
C THR A 213 -1.43 -13.78 -27.74
N THR A 214 -2.18 -14.23 -28.75
CA THR A 214 -3.63 -13.95 -28.88
C THR A 214 -4.45 -14.80 -27.90
N GLY A 215 -5.30 -14.14 -27.12
CA GLY A 215 -6.21 -14.74 -26.14
C GLY A 215 -7.69 -14.59 -26.49
N GLY A 216 -8.53 -15.14 -25.63
CA GLY A 216 -9.98 -14.95 -25.63
C GLY A 216 -10.38 -13.78 -24.72
N LEU A 217 -11.57 -13.24 -24.99
CA LEU A 217 -12.14 -12.12 -24.24
C LEU A 217 -12.80 -12.58 -22.94
N ALA A 218 -13.24 -13.82 -22.85
CA ALA A 218 -13.93 -14.32 -21.66
C ALA A 218 -12.94 -14.83 -20.61
N GLY A 219 -13.32 -14.72 -19.35
CA GLY A 219 -12.58 -15.30 -18.24
C GLY A 219 -13.46 -15.51 -17.02
N ASN A 220 -12.87 -16.05 -15.96
CA ASN A 220 -13.53 -16.21 -14.66
C ASN A 220 -12.56 -15.81 -13.54
N SER A 221 -13.06 -15.07 -12.55
CA SER A 221 -12.28 -14.83 -11.33
C SER A 221 -12.08 -16.13 -10.54
N THR A 222 -11.00 -16.21 -9.77
CA THR A 222 -10.69 -17.37 -8.92
C THR A 222 -11.38 -17.27 -7.55
N THR A 223 -11.16 -18.28 -6.71
CA THR A 223 -11.53 -18.31 -5.29
C THR A 223 -10.60 -17.51 -4.37
N SER A 224 -9.64 -16.76 -4.92
CA SER A 224 -8.73 -15.92 -4.16
C SER A 224 -9.49 -14.99 -3.21
N ASN A 225 -9.05 -14.91 -1.95
CA ASN A 225 -9.64 -13.98 -0.97
C ASN A 225 -9.53 -12.50 -1.39
N ILE A 226 -8.63 -12.16 -2.31
CA ILE A 226 -8.54 -10.80 -2.86
C ILE A 226 -9.78 -10.45 -3.68
N ASN A 227 -10.44 -11.44 -4.27
CA ASN A 227 -11.67 -11.24 -5.03
C ASN A 227 -12.90 -11.06 -4.13
N ASN A 228 -12.74 -11.14 -2.80
CA ASN A 228 -13.78 -10.86 -1.81
C ASN A 228 -13.32 -9.72 -0.89
N GLY A 229 -13.46 -8.50 -1.39
CA GLY A 229 -12.96 -7.28 -0.76
C GLY A 229 -14.06 -6.31 -0.35
N VAL A 230 -13.68 -5.03 -0.21
CA VAL A 230 -14.56 -3.98 0.29
C VAL A 230 -15.78 -3.72 -0.60
N PHE A 231 -15.70 -4.07 -1.88
CA PHE A 231 -16.81 -3.92 -2.83
C PHE A 231 -17.72 -5.15 -2.89
N GLY A 232 -17.46 -6.17 -2.07
CA GLY A 232 -18.25 -7.40 -1.96
C GLY A 232 -17.55 -8.62 -2.56
N ASP A 233 -18.23 -9.76 -2.51
CA ASP A 233 -17.71 -11.03 -3.04
C ASP A 233 -17.85 -11.10 -4.56
N ALA A 234 -16.71 -11.28 -5.23
CA ALA A 234 -16.61 -11.45 -6.67
C ALA A 234 -15.74 -12.66 -7.03
N ARG A 235 -15.75 -13.72 -6.20
CA ARG A 235 -15.12 -15.02 -6.50
C ARG A 235 -15.97 -15.84 -7.48
N ASN A 236 -15.32 -16.54 -8.40
CA ASN A 236 -15.96 -17.39 -9.42
C ASN A 236 -17.01 -16.65 -10.28
N VAL A 237 -16.78 -15.38 -10.57
CA VAL A 237 -17.67 -14.59 -11.43
C VAL A 237 -17.15 -14.58 -12.86
N ALA A 238 -18.07 -14.55 -13.82
CA ALA A 238 -17.72 -14.38 -15.22
C ALA A 238 -17.14 -12.99 -15.47
N LEU A 239 -16.13 -12.94 -16.33
CA LEU A 239 -15.47 -11.73 -16.79
C LEU A 239 -15.54 -11.68 -18.31
N THR A 240 -15.77 -10.48 -18.85
CA THR A 240 -15.82 -10.21 -20.28
C THR A 240 -14.86 -9.09 -20.63
N GLY A 241 -14.06 -9.31 -21.68
CA GLY A 241 -13.17 -8.35 -22.31
C GLY A 241 -13.81 -7.69 -23.54
N ALA A 242 -13.03 -6.89 -24.26
CA ALA A 242 -13.53 -6.15 -25.42
C ALA A 242 -12.51 -6.07 -26.56
N ALA A 243 -12.95 -6.41 -27.77
CA ALA A 243 -12.18 -6.41 -29.02
C ALA A 243 -11.08 -7.48 -29.11
N SER A 244 -9.97 -7.31 -28.40
CA SER A 244 -8.83 -8.24 -28.41
C SER A 244 -8.41 -8.58 -27.00
N ALA A 245 -7.56 -9.60 -26.86
CA ALA A 245 -6.99 -9.97 -25.58
C ALA A 245 -5.61 -10.63 -25.77
N GLY A 246 -4.75 -10.45 -24.78
CA GLY A 246 -3.49 -11.18 -24.64
C GLY A 246 -3.71 -12.57 -24.05
N ARG A 247 -2.78 -13.48 -24.30
CA ARG A 247 -2.74 -14.79 -23.64
C ARG A 247 -1.37 -15.05 -23.04
N VAL A 248 -1.41 -15.44 -21.77
CA VAL A 248 -0.27 -15.92 -21.00
C VAL A 248 -0.70 -17.23 -20.33
N GLN A 249 0.05 -18.30 -20.54
CA GLN A 249 -0.18 -19.57 -19.87
C GLN A 249 0.19 -19.46 -18.38
N ILE A 250 -0.49 -20.19 -17.52
CA ILE A 250 -0.16 -20.22 -16.08
C ILE A 250 1.28 -20.72 -15.86
N SER A 251 1.77 -21.63 -16.70
CA SER A 251 3.15 -22.12 -16.71
C SER A 251 4.19 -21.05 -17.05
N GLN A 252 3.78 -19.95 -17.68
CA GLN A 252 4.65 -18.82 -18.01
C GLN A 252 4.79 -17.82 -16.86
N LEU A 253 3.97 -17.92 -15.81
CA LEU A 253 3.98 -16.96 -14.72
C LEU A 253 5.26 -17.08 -13.87
N PRO A 254 5.78 -15.96 -13.34
CA PRO A 254 6.86 -15.98 -12.35
C PRO A 254 6.50 -16.87 -11.15
N THR A 255 7.50 -17.52 -10.56
CA THR A 255 7.32 -18.30 -9.32
C THR A 255 6.75 -17.41 -8.22
N GLY A 256 5.77 -17.91 -7.47
CA GLY A 256 5.11 -17.17 -6.39
C GLY A 256 4.00 -16.22 -6.86
N SER A 257 3.69 -16.18 -8.16
CA SER A 257 2.54 -15.42 -8.66
C SER A 257 1.23 -15.91 -8.06
N LYS A 258 0.33 -14.98 -7.72
CA LYS A 258 -1.00 -15.30 -7.18
C LYS A 258 -2.07 -15.02 -8.23
N LEU A 259 -2.77 -16.07 -8.64
CA LEU A 259 -3.80 -16.00 -9.66
C LEU A 259 -5.12 -15.43 -9.12
N LEU A 260 -5.65 -14.43 -9.82
CA LEU A 260 -6.89 -13.73 -9.50
C LEU A 260 -8.01 -14.04 -10.49
N ALA A 261 -7.68 -14.34 -11.75
CA ALA A 261 -8.63 -14.78 -12.78
C ALA A 261 -7.95 -15.70 -13.79
N ASN A 262 -8.75 -16.48 -14.51
CA ASN A 262 -8.36 -17.32 -15.64
C ASN A 262 -9.06 -16.83 -16.90
N GLU A 263 -8.35 -16.72 -18.02
CA GLU A 263 -8.96 -16.57 -19.36
C GLU A 263 -9.49 -17.92 -19.86
N ALA A 264 -8.77 -19.01 -19.55
CA ALA A 264 -9.18 -20.39 -19.79
C ALA A 264 -8.50 -21.31 -18.77
N THR A 265 -8.78 -22.63 -18.81
CA THR A 265 -8.28 -23.60 -17.83
C THR A 265 -6.78 -23.49 -17.51
N ASN A 266 -5.95 -23.21 -18.52
CA ASN A 266 -4.49 -23.15 -18.37
C ASN A 266 -3.92 -21.75 -18.64
N ASN A 267 -4.76 -20.72 -18.76
CA ASN A 267 -4.35 -19.38 -19.15
C ASN A 267 -4.69 -18.38 -18.06
N ALA A 268 -3.71 -17.57 -17.68
CA ALA A 268 -3.87 -16.54 -16.69
C ALA A 268 -4.72 -15.40 -17.24
N GLY A 269 -5.76 -15.02 -16.49
CA GLY A 269 -6.52 -13.81 -16.74
C GLY A 269 -5.91 -12.65 -15.99
N ALA A 270 -5.89 -12.71 -14.66
CA ALA A 270 -5.25 -11.69 -13.84
C ALA A 270 -4.40 -12.33 -12.76
N TRP A 271 -3.25 -11.73 -12.44
CA TRP A 271 -2.36 -12.25 -11.40
C TRP A 271 -1.54 -11.15 -10.73
N ILE A 272 -1.11 -11.44 -9.52
CA ILE A 272 -0.18 -10.61 -8.75
C ILE A 272 1.22 -11.22 -8.83
N THR A 273 2.22 -10.36 -8.99
CA THR A 273 3.63 -10.70 -8.92
C THR A 273 4.45 -9.49 -8.45
N GLY A 274 5.78 -9.55 -8.59
CA GLY A 274 6.71 -8.47 -8.24
C GLY A 274 7.00 -8.37 -6.75
N ALA A 275 8.00 -7.57 -6.40
CA ALA A 275 8.43 -7.38 -5.01
C ALA A 275 7.27 -6.85 -4.15
N GLY A 276 7.01 -7.53 -3.03
CA GLY A 276 5.91 -7.18 -2.14
C GLY A 276 4.52 -7.29 -2.79
N GLY A 277 4.36 -8.06 -3.87
CA GLY A 277 3.09 -8.23 -4.56
C GLY A 277 2.51 -6.93 -5.12
N ARG A 278 3.38 -6.02 -5.57
CA ARG A 278 3.06 -4.67 -6.05
C ARG A 278 2.86 -4.57 -7.56
N ALA A 279 2.93 -5.67 -8.31
CA ALA A 279 2.55 -5.70 -9.72
C ALA A 279 1.30 -6.55 -9.91
N VAL A 280 0.30 -6.00 -10.59
CA VAL A 280 -0.91 -6.72 -10.99
C VAL A 280 -1.00 -6.70 -12.50
N PHE A 281 -1.13 -7.88 -13.10
CA PHE A 281 -1.31 -8.03 -14.54
C PHE A 281 -2.75 -8.40 -14.85
N PHE A 282 -3.24 -7.90 -15.98
CA PHE A 282 -4.47 -8.31 -16.64
C PHE A 282 -4.16 -8.71 -18.08
N TRP A 283 -4.77 -9.80 -18.55
CA TRP A 283 -4.57 -10.33 -19.89
C TRP A 283 -5.12 -9.43 -21.00
N ASP A 284 -6.06 -8.54 -20.65
CA ASP A 284 -6.76 -7.67 -21.57
C ASP A 284 -7.11 -6.36 -20.84
N GLU A 285 -6.89 -5.20 -21.46
CA GLU A 285 -7.43 -3.92 -20.98
C GLU A 285 -8.94 -3.78 -21.25
N GLY A 286 -9.44 -4.54 -22.23
CA GLY A 286 -10.85 -4.67 -22.59
C GLY A 286 -11.76 -5.07 -21.43
N VAL A 287 -11.26 -5.77 -20.41
CA VAL A 287 -12.04 -6.09 -19.20
C VAL A 287 -12.48 -4.84 -18.43
N PHE A 288 -11.81 -3.70 -18.61
CA PHE A 288 -12.16 -2.43 -17.98
C PHE A 288 -13.10 -1.57 -18.83
N ARG A 289 -13.39 -1.98 -20.07
CA ARG A 289 -14.26 -1.26 -21.02
C ARG A 289 -15.30 -2.16 -21.68
N SER A 290 -15.53 -3.35 -21.13
CA SER A 290 -16.63 -4.21 -21.55
C SER A 290 -17.97 -3.57 -21.17
N SER A 291 -19.06 -4.06 -21.75
CA SER A 291 -20.40 -3.58 -21.41
C SER A 291 -20.83 -3.91 -19.97
N ASP A 292 -20.12 -4.81 -19.30
CA ASP A 292 -20.36 -5.17 -17.89
C ASP A 292 -19.72 -4.17 -16.91
N VAL A 293 -19.02 -3.16 -17.43
CA VAL A 293 -18.54 -1.98 -16.70
C VAL A 293 -19.35 -0.78 -17.17
N ALA A 294 -20.26 -0.30 -16.33
CA ALA A 294 -21.27 0.69 -16.69
C ALA A 294 -21.50 1.74 -15.61
N GLY A 295 -21.92 2.94 -16.03
CA GLY A 295 -22.26 4.02 -15.12
C GLY A 295 -21.12 4.42 -14.18
N THR A 296 -21.49 4.90 -12.99
CA THR A 296 -20.54 5.40 -11.98
C THR A 296 -20.60 4.62 -10.67
N VAL A 297 -21.59 3.74 -10.50
CA VAL A 297 -21.75 2.88 -9.32
C VAL A 297 -21.03 1.56 -9.60
N ILE A 298 -20.53 0.91 -8.55
CA ILE A 298 -19.93 -0.42 -8.60
C ILE A 298 -20.99 -1.41 -8.13
N ASP A 299 -21.63 -2.10 -9.06
CA ASP A 299 -22.71 -3.03 -8.73
C ASP A 299 -22.64 -4.36 -9.47
N THR A 300 -22.01 -4.42 -10.64
CA THR A 300 -21.87 -5.68 -11.38
C THR A 300 -20.83 -6.59 -10.73
N PRO A 301 -20.93 -7.92 -10.90
CA PRO A 301 -19.91 -8.85 -10.42
C PRO A 301 -18.51 -8.55 -10.96
N GLN A 302 -18.40 -8.14 -12.23
CA GLN A 302 -17.14 -7.78 -12.85
C GLN A 302 -16.57 -6.49 -12.26
N GLU A 303 -17.37 -5.45 -12.08
CA GLU A 303 -16.92 -4.21 -11.44
C GLU A 303 -16.39 -4.48 -10.02
N LYS A 304 -17.11 -5.28 -9.24
CA LYS A 304 -16.65 -5.68 -7.89
C LYS A 304 -15.32 -6.40 -7.92
N PHE A 305 -15.12 -7.32 -8.87
CA PHE A 305 -13.83 -7.98 -9.07
C PHE A 305 -12.73 -6.95 -9.37
N LEU A 306 -12.91 -6.11 -10.39
CA LEU A 306 -11.92 -5.12 -10.80
C LEU A 306 -11.60 -4.16 -9.65
N HIS A 307 -12.62 -3.62 -8.97
CA HIS A 307 -12.44 -2.67 -7.89
C HIS A 307 -11.88 -3.28 -6.59
N ASN A 308 -12.12 -4.57 -6.32
CA ASN A 308 -11.43 -5.29 -5.26
C ASN A 308 -9.92 -5.44 -5.56
N VAL A 309 -9.57 -5.64 -6.83
CA VAL A 309 -8.16 -5.65 -7.25
C VAL A 309 -7.54 -4.25 -7.17
N ILE A 310 -8.29 -3.19 -7.53
CA ILE A 310 -7.82 -1.81 -7.33
C ILE A 310 -7.63 -1.52 -5.83
N ALA A 311 -8.57 -1.88 -4.97
CA ALA A 311 -8.42 -1.74 -3.51
C ALA A 311 -7.15 -2.45 -3.01
N TYR A 312 -6.89 -3.67 -3.48
CA TYR A 312 -5.65 -4.38 -3.19
C TYR A 312 -4.39 -3.60 -3.61
N THR A 313 -4.37 -2.99 -4.80
CA THR A 313 -3.21 -2.18 -5.25
C THR A 313 -3.02 -0.93 -4.41
N LEU A 314 -4.10 -0.27 -4.01
CA LEU A 314 -4.08 0.92 -3.16
C LEU A 314 -3.54 0.61 -1.76
N ASP A 315 -3.90 -0.53 -1.19
CA ASP A 315 -3.35 -1.00 0.10
C ASP A 315 -1.84 -1.31 0.03
N ARG A 316 -1.22 -1.28 -1.15
CA ARG A 316 0.23 -1.49 -1.34
C ARG A 316 1.04 -0.23 -1.60
N VAL A 317 0.37 0.91 -1.76
CA VAL A 317 1.04 2.21 -1.82
C VAL A 317 1.67 2.53 -0.45
N GLY A 318 2.95 2.92 -0.43
CA GLY A 318 3.64 3.36 0.78
C GLY A 318 4.08 2.28 1.78
N LEU A 319 3.91 0.99 1.47
CA LEU A 319 4.42 -0.13 2.27
C LEU A 319 5.91 -0.39 2.06
#